data_AF-A0A968Z0J2-F1
#
_entry.id   AF-A0A968Z0J2-F1
#
_cell.length_a   1.000
_cell.length_b   1.000
_cell.length_c   1.000
_cell.angle_alpha   90.00
_cell.angle_beta   90.00
_cell.angle_gamma   90.00
#
_symmetry.space_group_name_H-M   'P 1'
#
loop_
_entity.id
_entity.type
_entity.pdbx_description
1 polymer ?
#
loop_
_entity_poly.entity_id
_entity_poly.type
_entity_poly.pdbx_seq_one_letter_code
_entity_poly.pdbx_strand_id
1 'polypeptide(L)'
;MNAVEIEEAVSQLAEAPFDPEEFPFAFLEAFGNKPTTIKRLRSKKSSSNQSDLNGVLQRNNIHLKVCPKGELTNTLMALRESPATAKYKARFILVTDGKSLEAENLADGETIACDYPDFHDHFGFFLPLAGITTVKQIRENAFDIKATGRLNRLYIELLKENSDWDTAARRKEMNHFMARLIFCFFAEDTNIFYSEGLFTHTVAQMSAGDSSNTHEVLEEIFRAMSTLLKERESAKIRSWANVFPYVNGGLFSPHPLTPS
;
A
#
# COMPACT_ATOMS: atom_id res chain seq x y z
N MET A 1 7.15 -7.33 -10.77
CA MET A 1 6.43 -6.63 -9.70
C MET A 1 7.26 -5.41 -9.33
N ASN A 2 6.68 -4.22 -9.34
CA ASN A 2 7.35 -2.99 -8.90
C ASN A 2 7.15 -2.80 -7.38
N ALA A 3 7.82 -1.80 -6.77
CA ALA A 3 7.76 -1.60 -5.32
C ALA A 3 6.34 -1.24 -4.80
N VAL A 4 5.51 -0.61 -5.62
CA VAL A 4 4.13 -0.24 -5.28
C VAL A 4 3.23 -1.48 -5.25
N GLU A 5 3.32 -2.33 -6.27
CA GLU A 5 2.59 -3.60 -6.33
C GLU A 5 2.98 -4.53 -5.17
N ILE A 6 4.26 -4.50 -4.76
CA ILE A 6 4.75 -5.25 -3.59
C ILE A 6 4.15 -4.69 -2.30
N GLU A 7 4.21 -3.36 -2.10
CA GLU A 7 3.63 -2.72 -0.92
C GLU A 7 2.15 -3.08 -0.77
N GLU A 8 1.38 -2.97 -1.86
CA GLU A 8 -0.03 -3.31 -1.86
C GLU A 8 -0.28 -4.78 -1.50
N ALA A 9 0.46 -5.71 -2.11
CA ALA A 9 0.31 -7.14 -1.83
C ALA A 9 0.67 -7.47 -0.37
N VAL A 10 1.69 -6.81 0.19
CA VAL A 10 2.10 -6.99 1.58
C VAL A 10 1.09 -6.38 2.55
N SER A 11 0.53 -5.21 2.24
CA SER A 11 -0.55 -4.58 3.02
C SER A 11 -1.80 -5.45 3.05
N GLN A 12 -2.22 -6.00 1.90
CA GLN A 12 -3.35 -6.94 1.83
C GLN A 12 -3.09 -8.21 2.67
N LEU A 13 -1.86 -8.72 2.68
CA LEU A 13 -1.47 -9.87 3.50
C LEU A 13 -1.52 -9.57 5.01
N ALA A 14 -1.17 -8.35 5.41
CA ALA A 14 -1.24 -7.91 6.81
C ALA A 14 -2.70 -7.73 7.30
N GLU A 15 -3.58 -7.24 6.42
CA GLU A 15 -5.01 -7.05 6.72
C GLU A 15 -5.82 -8.36 6.75
N ALA A 16 -5.36 -9.39 6.03
CA ALA A 16 -6.03 -10.68 5.98
C ALA A 16 -5.93 -11.46 7.31
N PRO A 17 -6.92 -12.30 7.65
CA PRO A 17 -6.80 -13.21 8.79
C PRO A 17 -5.53 -14.07 8.69
N PHE A 18 -4.76 -14.12 9.77
CA PHE A 18 -3.50 -14.88 9.79
C PHE A 18 -3.75 -16.38 9.61
N ASP A 19 -3.17 -16.94 8.55
CA ASP A 19 -3.12 -18.38 8.30
C ASP A 19 -1.65 -18.86 8.43
N PRO A 20 -1.31 -19.66 9.46
CA PRO A 20 0.06 -20.08 9.71
C PRO A 20 0.64 -21.01 8.63
N GLU A 21 -0.20 -21.76 7.92
CA GLU A 21 0.25 -22.69 6.88
C GLU A 21 0.45 -21.97 5.54
N GLU A 22 -0.36 -20.97 5.26
CA GLU A 22 -0.32 -20.23 4.00
C GLU A 22 0.62 -19.01 4.04
N PHE A 23 0.80 -18.37 5.21
CA PHE A 23 1.59 -17.14 5.37
C PHE A 23 2.97 -17.21 4.71
N PRO A 24 3.81 -18.24 4.93
CA PRO A 24 5.15 -18.29 4.32
C PRO A 24 5.14 -18.16 2.79
N PHE A 25 4.10 -18.69 2.16
CA PHE A 25 3.97 -18.73 0.71
C PHE A 25 3.33 -17.45 0.18
N ALA A 26 2.27 -16.96 0.85
CA ALA A 26 1.66 -15.68 0.52
C ALA A 26 2.66 -14.52 0.64
N PHE A 27 3.50 -14.54 1.68
CA PHE A 27 4.60 -13.59 1.84
C PHE A 27 5.56 -13.64 0.65
N LEU A 28 6.00 -14.83 0.24
CA LEU A 28 6.90 -14.98 -0.90
C LEU A 28 6.25 -14.54 -2.23
N GLU A 29 4.96 -14.79 -2.41
CA GLU A 29 4.19 -14.32 -3.57
C GLU A 29 4.09 -12.79 -3.62
N ALA A 30 3.88 -12.15 -2.47
CA ALA A 30 3.86 -10.69 -2.35
C ALA A 30 5.20 -10.03 -2.77
N PHE A 31 6.32 -10.76 -2.70
CA PHE A 31 7.63 -10.34 -3.22
C PHE A 31 7.95 -10.91 -4.61
N GLY A 32 6.93 -11.34 -5.36
CA GLY A 32 7.04 -11.69 -6.78
C GLY A 32 7.44 -13.13 -7.10
N ASN A 33 7.38 -14.06 -6.13
CA ASN A 33 7.55 -15.47 -6.44
C ASN A 33 6.41 -15.99 -7.32
N LYS A 34 6.77 -16.67 -8.42
CA LYS A 34 5.79 -17.24 -9.34
C LYS A 34 5.08 -18.45 -8.72
N PRO A 35 3.81 -18.73 -9.09
CA PRO A 35 3.06 -19.89 -8.59
C PRO A 35 3.78 -21.23 -8.75
N THR A 36 4.59 -21.38 -9.81
CA THR A 36 5.40 -22.59 -10.04
C THR A 36 6.51 -22.77 -9.01
N THR A 37 7.14 -21.68 -8.56
CA THR A 37 8.14 -21.67 -7.49
C THR A 37 7.49 -22.04 -6.16
N ILE A 38 6.33 -21.45 -5.87
CA ILE A 38 5.57 -21.71 -4.64
C ILE A 38 5.13 -23.16 -4.56
N LYS A 39 4.58 -23.70 -5.65
CA LYS A 39 4.21 -25.13 -5.76
C LYS A 39 5.40 -26.06 -5.49
N ARG A 40 6.60 -25.69 -5.94
CA ARG A 40 7.84 -26.44 -5.66
C ARG A 40 8.25 -26.35 -4.19
N LEU A 41 8.14 -25.18 -3.56
CA LEU A 41 8.47 -24.99 -2.14
C LEU A 41 7.50 -25.75 -1.21
N ARG A 42 6.22 -25.88 -1.60
CA ARG A 42 5.21 -26.68 -0.88
C ARG A 42 5.41 -28.19 -1.03
N SER A 43 5.99 -28.62 -2.15
CA SER A 43 6.10 -30.04 -2.47
C SER A 43 7.14 -30.74 -1.59
N LYS A 44 6.69 -31.64 -0.72
CA LYS A 44 7.56 -32.54 0.08
C LYS A 44 8.45 -33.45 -0.77
N LYS A 45 8.09 -33.67 -2.05
CA LYS A 45 8.89 -34.46 -3.00
C LYS A 45 9.97 -33.64 -3.70
N SER A 46 9.90 -32.31 -3.63
CA SER A 46 10.85 -31.43 -4.28
C SER A 46 12.00 -31.09 -3.32
N SER A 47 13.23 -31.10 -3.82
CA SER A 47 14.39 -30.59 -3.08
C SER A 47 14.48 -29.06 -3.02
N SER A 48 13.37 -28.35 -3.29
CA SER A 48 13.35 -26.88 -3.37
C SER A 48 13.26 -26.22 -2.01
N ASN A 49 12.47 -26.80 -1.10
CA ASN A 49 12.47 -26.42 0.30
C ASN A 49 13.39 -27.38 1.06
N GLN A 50 14.45 -26.85 1.65
CA GLN A 50 15.47 -27.61 2.36
C GLN A 50 15.65 -27.09 3.80
N SER A 51 14.57 -26.55 4.37
CA SER A 51 14.53 -26.17 5.77
C SER A 51 14.78 -27.40 6.65
N ASP A 52 15.71 -27.29 7.58
CA ASP A 52 15.99 -28.26 8.64
C ASP A 52 15.17 -27.99 9.92
N LEU A 53 14.35 -26.94 9.92
CA LEU A 53 13.57 -26.48 11.08
C LEU A 53 12.07 -26.55 10.83
N ASN A 54 11.60 -27.34 9.86
CA ASN A 54 10.19 -27.42 9.46
C ASN A 54 9.60 -26.03 9.13
N GLY A 55 10.33 -25.25 8.33
CA GLY A 55 9.89 -23.97 7.78
C GLY A 55 9.95 -23.97 6.25
N VAL A 56 10.01 -22.77 5.67
CA VAL A 56 10.18 -22.55 4.23
C VAL A 56 11.54 -21.93 3.97
N LEU A 57 12.43 -22.70 3.35
CA LEU A 57 13.74 -22.23 2.91
C LEU A 57 13.74 -22.05 1.41
N GLN A 58 14.02 -20.84 0.95
CA GLN A 58 14.30 -20.52 -0.44
C GLN A 58 15.79 -20.18 -0.59
N ARG A 59 16.52 -21.03 -1.31
CA ARG A 59 17.96 -20.87 -1.56
C ARG A 59 18.30 -19.47 -2.09
N ASN A 60 19.38 -18.88 -1.57
CA ASN A 60 19.88 -17.55 -1.87
C ASN A 60 18.99 -16.37 -1.44
N ASN A 61 17.82 -16.64 -0.83
CA ASN A 61 16.81 -15.63 -0.54
C ASN A 61 16.47 -15.58 0.95
N ILE A 62 15.66 -16.51 1.45
CA ILE A 62 15.09 -16.41 2.81
C ILE A 62 14.89 -17.78 3.45
N HIS A 63 15.02 -17.85 4.77
CA HIS A 63 14.55 -18.96 5.60
C HIS A 63 13.47 -18.43 6.56
N LEU A 64 12.24 -18.89 6.37
CA LEU A 64 11.06 -18.40 7.07
C LEU A 64 10.45 -19.51 7.92
N LYS A 65 10.03 -19.20 9.14
CA LYS A 65 9.32 -20.16 9.99
C LYS A 65 8.19 -19.50 10.78
N VAL A 66 7.00 -20.10 10.74
CA VAL A 66 5.93 -19.78 11.69
C VAL A 66 6.16 -20.57 12.97
N CYS A 67 6.04 -19.92 14.12
CA CYS A 67 6.26 -20.54 15.43
C CYS A 67 5.04 -20.43 16.35
N PRO A 68 4.97 -21.23 17.42
CA PRO A 68 4.02 -21.02 18.49
C PRO A 68 4.23 -19.68 19.19
N LYS A 69 3.17 -19.18 19.84
CA LYS A 69 3.24 -17.96 20.66
C LYS A 69 4.29 -18.09 21.77
N GLY A 70 5.12 -17.06 21.91
CA GLY A 70 6.18 -17.02 22.92
C GLY A 70 7.51 -17.67 22.52
N GLU A 71 7.59 -18.28 21.33
CA GLU A 71 8.82 -18.90 20.81
C GLU A 71 9.54 -18.04 19.75
N LEU A 72 9.11 -16.80 19.54
CA LEU A 72 9.54 -15.94 18.43
C LEU A 72 11.06 -15.77 18.39
N THR A 73 11.64 -15.23 19.47
CA THR A 73 13.09 -14.97 19.58
C THR A 73 13.92 -16.26 19.56
N ASN A 74 13.47 -17.31 20.26
CA ASN A 74 14.14 -18.62 20.26
C ASN A 74 14.18 -19.21 18.84
N THR A 75 13.08 -19.09 18.11
CA THR A 75 12.97 -19.60 16.73
C THR A 75 13.83 -18.77 15.78
N LEU A 76 13.92 -17.45 15.96
CA LEU A 76 14.78 -16.60 15.15
C LEU A 76 16.25 -16.96 15.36
N MET A 77 16.66 -17.18 16.61
CA MET A 77 18.00 -17.67 16.94
C MET A 77 18.26 -19.03 16.28
N ALA A 78 17.32 -19.96 16.35
CA ALA A 78 17.45 -21.26 15.68
C ALA A 78 17.60 -21.12 14.16
N LEU A 79 16.84 -20.21 13.51
CA LEU A 79 17.00 -19.92 12.09
C LEU A 79 18.40 -19.34 11.79
N ARG A 80 18.91 -18.45 12.63
CA ARG A 80 20.25 -17.85 12.47
C ARG A 80 21.35 -18.90 12.59
N GLU A 81 21.23 -19.84 13.52
CA GLU A 81 22.21 -20.91 13.78
C GLU A 81 22.06 -22.13 12.85
N SER A 82 20.97 -22.22 12.09
CA SER A 82 20.67 -23.37 11.23
C SER A 82 21.77 -23.63 10.18
N PRO A 83 22.33 -24.85 10.12
CA PRO A 83 23.25 -25.25 9.07
C PRO A 83 22.63 -25.11 7.67
N ALA A 84 21.32 -25.34 7.53
CA ALA A 84 20.64 -25.16 6.25
C ALA A 84 20.60 -23.68 5.82
N THR A 85 20.31 -22.75 6.75
CA THR A 85 20.35 -21.29 6.48
C THR A 85 21.67 -20.90 5.82
N ALA A 86 22.80 -21.29 6.43
CA ALA A 86 24.13 -21.02 5.92
C ALA A 86 24.41 -21.75 4.59
N LYS A 87 24.17 -23.07 4.55
CA LYS A 87 24.44 -23.93 3.38
C LYS A 87 23.70 -23.48 2.12
N TYR A 88 22.46 -23.06 2.28
CA TYR A 88 21.60 -22.60 1.18
C TYR A 88 21.63 -21.08 1.00
N LYS A 89 22.52 -20.38 1.72
CA LYS A 89 22.81 -18.95 1.56
C LYS A 89 21.56 -18.08 1.70
N ALA A 90 20.69 -18.38 2.65
CA ALA A 90 19.58 -17.48 2.96
C ALA A 90 20.15 -16.09 3.30
N ARG A 91 19.56 -15.04 2.73
CA ARG A 91 19.94 -13.64 3.00
C ARG A 91 19.09 -13.07 4.11
N PHE A 92 17.85 -13.52 4.21
CA PHE A 92 16.92 -13.13 5.26
C PHE A 92 16.54 -14.33 6.12
N ILE A 93 16.29 -14.07 7.40
CA ILE A 93 15.52 -14.96 8.26
C ILE A 93 14.28 -14.21 8.75
N LEU A 94 13.16 -14.91 8.86
CA LEU A 94 11.89 -14.33 9.30
C LEU A 94 11.14 -15.33 10.17
N VAL A 95 10.64 -14.86 11.31
CA VAL A 95 9.75 -15.61 12.19
C VAL A 95 8.51 -14.80 12.51
N THR A 96 7.36 -15.46 12.56
CA THR A 96 6.12 -14.89 13.09
C THR A 96 5.35 -15.93 13.89
N ASP A 97 4.64 -15.50 14.93
CA ASP A 97 3.64 -16.31 15.65
C ASP A 97 2.19 -15.88 15.32
N GLY A 98 2.03 -15.01 14.32
CA GLY A 98 0.76 -14.41 13.92
C GLY A 98 0.31 -13.23 14.78
N LYS A 99 1.05 -12.89 15.84
CA LYS A 99 0.85 -11.69 16.66
C LYS A 99 2.02 -10.73 16.52
N SER A 100 3.24 -11.24 16.47
CA SER A 100 4.47 -10.45 16.32
C SER A 100 5.35 -11.08 15.26
N LEU A 101 6.21 -10.26 14.64
CA LEU A 101 7.11 -10.65 13.58
C LEU A 101 8.52 -10.13 13.87
N GLU A 102 9.50 -11.02 13.76
CA GLU A 102 10.92 -10.69 13.82
C GLU A 102 11.61 -11.13 12.53
N ALA A 103 12.53 -10.31 12.04
CA ALA A 103 13.33 -10.64 10.87
C ALA A 103 14.73 -10.04 10.94
N GLU A 104 15.64 -10.64 10.19
CA GLU A 104 17.01 -10.16 10.05
C GLU A 104 17.49 -10.32 8.62
N ASN A 105 18.22 -9.31 8.14
CA ASN A 105 19.03 -9.37 6.95
C ASN A 105 20.44 -9.81 7.34
N LEU A 106 20.77 -11.07 7.05
CA LEU A 106 22.05 -11.69 7.40
C LEU A 106 23.25 -11.07 6.66
N ALA A 107 23.00 -10.23 5.64
CA ALA A 107 24.07 -9.58 4.89
C ALA A 107 24.67 -8.37 5.63
N ASP A 108 23.85 -7.61 6.36
CA ASP A 108 24.24 -6.37 7.03
C ASP A 108 23.86 -6.34 8.53
N GLY A 109 23.14 -7.35 9.01
CA GLY A 109 22.69 -7.46 10.40
C GLY A 109 21.50 -6.56 10.74
N GLU A 110 20.88 -5.90 9.75
CA GLU A 110 19.67 -5.10 9.98
C GLU A 110 18.52 -6.00 10.44
N THR A 111 17.75 -5.55 11.44
CA THR A 111 16.67 -6.34 12.05
C THR A 111 15.35 -5.57 12.07
N ILE A 112 14.25 -6.31 12.04
CA ILE A 112 12.90 -5.81 12.33
C ILE A 112 12.33 -6.59 13.50
N ALA A 113 11.63 -5.88 14.38
CA ALA A 113 10.71 -6.44 15.36
C ALA A 113 9.47 -5.55 15.41
N CYS A 114 8.29 -6.12 15.16
CA CYS A 114 7.03 -5.39 15.09
C CYS A 114 5.85 -6.30 15.46
N ASP A 115 4.70 -5.68 15.72
CA ASP A 115 3.44 -6.42 15.75
C ASP A 115 3.07 -6.86 14.33
N TYR A 116 2.48 -8.05 14.20
CA TYR A 116 2.15 -8.64 12.91
C TYR A 116 1.30 -7.69 12.06
N PRO A 117 0.21 -7.07 12.53
CA PRO A 117 -0.58 -6.16 11.68
C PRO A 117 0.24 -5.02 11.05
N ASP A 118 1.34 -4.61 11.67
CA ASP A 118 2.15 -3.47 11.26
C ASP A 118 3.35 -3.88 10.38
N PHE A 119 3.58 -5.19 10.13
CA PHE A 119 4.77 -5.66 9.41
C PHE A 119 4.90 -5.06 8.00
N HIS A 120 3.76 -4.70 7.39
CA HIS A 120 3.72 -4.06 6.08
C HIS A 120 4.36 -2.66 6.06
N ASP A 121 4.49 -1.96 7.19
CA ASP A 121 5.32 -0.73 7.29
C ASP A 121 6.79 -0.99 6.96
N HIS A 122 7.24 -2.23 7.10
CA HIS A 122 8.63 -2.62 6.89
C HIS A 122 8.89 -3.34 5.56
N PHE A 123 7.95 -3.32 4.60
CA PHE A 123 8.11 -4.03 3.32
C PHE A 123 9.40 -3.66 2.56
N GLY A 124 9.86 -2.41 2.72
CA GLY A 124 11.12 -1.89 2.16
C GLY A 124 12.34 -2.76 2.48
N PHE A 125 12.39 -3.33 3.70
CA PHE A 125 13.43 -4.23 4.16
C PHE A 125 13.51 -5.52 3.34
N PHE A 126 12.41 -5.97 2.74
CA PHE A 126 12.36 -7.21 1.97
C PHE A 126 12.41 -7.00 0.45
N LEU A 127 12.48 -5.75 -0.05
CA LEU A 127 12.59 -5.45 -1.49
C LEU A 127 13.71 -6.21 -2.24
N PRO A 128 14.88 -6.52 -1.64
CA PRO A 128 15.89 -7.36 -2.31
C PRO A 128 15.41 -8.78 -2.65
N LEU A 129 14.38 -9.30 -1.96
CA LEU A 129 13.73 -10.57 -2.35
C LEU A 129 13.10 -10.50 -3.74
N ALA A 130 12.61 -9.32 -4.12
CA ALA A 130 12.07 -9.04 -5.46
C ALA A 130 13.16 -8.58 -6.46
N GLY A 131 14.44 -8.62 -6.08
CA GLY A 131 15.56 -8.17 -6.91
C GLY A 131 15.69 -6.64 -7.01
N ILE A 132 15.01 -5.90 -6.12
CA ILE A 132 15.04 -4.43 -6.10
C ILE A 132 16.14 -3.98 -5.14
N THR A 133 17.18 -3.37 -5.68
CA THR A 133 18.28 -2.75 -4.91
C THR A 133 18.05 -1.24 -4.85
N THR A 134 17.48 -0.74 -3.76
CA THR A 134 17.22 0.69 -3.56
C THR A 134 18.19 1.28 -2.52
N VAL A 135 18.57 2.55 -2.72
CA VAL A 135 19.34 3.32 -1.73
C VAL A 135 18.51 3.40 -0.44
N LYS A 136 19.15 3.30 0.73
CA LYS A 136 18.48 3.22 2.05
C LYS A 136 17.39 4.30 2.26
N GLN A 137 17.63 5.51 1.78
CA GLN A 137 16.67 6.63 1.80
C GLN A 137 15.37 6.37 1.01
N ILE A 138 15.42 5.57 -0.05
CA ILE A 138 14.24 5.18 -0.85
C ILE A 138 13.48 4.02 -0.19
N ARG A 139 14.18 3.15 0.58
CA ARG A 139 13.55 2.13 1.43
C ARG A 139 12.79 2.74 2.61
N GLU A 140 13.32 3.82 3.19
CA GLU A 140 12.76 4.49 4.37
C GLU A 140 11.54 5.37 4.03
N ASN A 141 11.34 5.77 2.76
CA ASN A 141 10.13 6.46 2.29
C ASN A 141 8.93 5.50 2.07
N ALA A 142 8.77 4.49 2.93
CA ALA A 142 7.64 3.56 2.89
C ALA A 142 6.29 4.30 2.89
N PHE A 143 6.20 5.44 3.58
CA PHE A 143 5.03 6.31 3.57
C PHE A 143 4.69 6.87 2.19
N ASP A 144 5.67 7.40 1.44
CA ASP A 144 5.43 7.95 0.09
C ASP A 144 5.01 6.84 -0.89
N ILE A 145 5.61 5.65 -0.76
CA ILE A 145 5.27 4.49 -1.58
C ILE A 145 3.85 4.02 -1.26
N LYS A 146 3.48 3.95 0.03
CA LYS A 146 2.12 3.62 0.49
C LYS A 146 1.08 4.61 -0.03
N ALA A 147 1.36 5.91 0.09
CA ALA A 147 0.46 6.94 -0.42
C ALA A 147 0.28 6.82 -1.94
N THR A 148 1.37 6.60 -2.67
CA THR A 148 1.34 6.38 -4.12
C THR A 148 0.56 5.10 -4.48
N GLY A 149 0.74 4.02 -3.72
CA GLY A 149 0.02 2.76 -3.90
C GLY A 149 -1.47 2.89 -3.68
N ARG A 150 -1.89 3.56 -2.60
CA ARG A 150 -3.31 3.85 -2.33
C ARG A 150 -3.95 4.69 -3.45
N LEU A 151 -3.24 5.69 -3.98
CA LEU A 151 -3.71 6.49 -5.12
C LEU A 151 -3.83 5.65 -6.40
N ASN A 152 -2.89 4.74 -6.66
CA ASN A 152 -2.96 3.82 -7.79
C ASN A 152 -4.13 2.83 -7.66
N ARG A 153 -4.35 2.27 -6.47
CA ARG A 153 -5.49 1.39 -6.19
C ARG A 153 -6.82 2.13 -6.41
N LEU A 154 -6.93 3.37 -5.92
CA LEU A 154 -8.09 4.21 -6.16
C LEU A 154 -8.33 4.42 -7.66
N TYR A 155 -7.29 4.73 -8.44
CA TYR A 155 -7.40 4.88 -9.89
C TYR A 155 -7.92 3.62 -10.59
N ILE A 156 -7.39 2.45 -10.22
CA ILE A 156 -7.80 1.16 -10.81
C ILE A 156 -9.25 0.82 -10.46
N GLU A 157 -9.65 0.95 -9.19
CA GLU A 157 -11.03 0.66 -8.76
C GLU A 157 -12.02 1.64 -9.41
N LEU A 158 -11.68 2.92 -9.54
CA LEU A 158 -12.53 3.88 -10.24
C LEU A 158 -12.73 3.51 -11.72
N LEU A 159 -11.68 3.08 -12.44
CA LEU A 159 -11.81 2.62 -13.82
C LEU A 159 -12.66 1.35 -13.96
N LYS A 160 -12.53 0.43 -13.00
CA LYS A 160 -13.27 -0.83 -12.99
C LYS A 160 -14.77 -0.60 -12.80
N GLU A 161 -15.15 0.27 -11.86
CA GLU A 161 -16.55 0.61 -11.61
C GLU A 161 -17.12 1.59 -12.65
N ASN A 162 -16.25 2.40 -13.29
CA ASN A 162 -16.62 3.37 -14.33
C ASN A 162 -15.94 3.04 -15.67
N SER A 163 -16.26 1.87 -16.25
CA SER A 163 -15.59 1.35 -17.45
C SER A 163 -15.59 2.29 -18.68
N ASP A 164 -16.54 3.22 -18.77
CA ASP A 164 -16.59 4.25 -19.83
C ASP A 164 -15.48 5.33 -19.68
N TRP A 165 -14.87 5.43 -18.50
CA TRP A 165 -13.68 6.24 -18.24
C TRP A 165 -12.36 5.56 -18.64
N ASP A 166 -12.35 4.23 -18.85
CA ASP A 166 -11.18 3.47 -19.34
C ASP A 166 -11.05 3.54 -20.87
N THR A 167 -11.09 4.76 -21.39
CA THR A 167 -10.95 5.03 -22.82
C THR A 167 -9.84 6.06 -23.07
N ALA A 168 -9.21 5.98 -24.23
CA ALA A 168 -8.19 6.96 -24.62
C ALA A 168 -8.75 8.41 -24.62
N ALA A 169 -10.05 8.57 -24.92
CA ALA A 169 -10.73 9.87 -24.92
C ALA A 169 -10.87 10.46 -23.50
N ARG A 170 -11.20 9.63 -22.50
CA ARG A 170 -11.42 10.09 -21.11
C ARG A 170 -10.20 10.00 -20.20
N ARG A 171 -9.09 9.43 -20.66
CA ARG A 171 -7.83 9.38 -19.90
C ARG A 171 -7.39 10.74 -19.35
N LYS A 172 -7.57 11.80 -20.14
CA LYS A 172 -7.23 13.17 -19.69
C LYS A 172 -8.12 13.63 -18.53
N GLU A 173 -9.40 13.30 -18.58
CA GLU A 173 -10.38 13.65 -17.54
C GLU A 173 -10.09 12.88 -16.25
N MET A 174 -9.82 11.57 -16.34
CA MET A 174 -9.43 10.76 -15.19
C MET A 174 -8.14 11.28 -14.54
N ASN A 175 -7.12 11.59 -15.35
CA ASN A 175 -5.86 12.14 -14.83
C ASN A 175 -6.06 13.50 -14.14
N HIS A 176 -6.93 14.35 -14.69
CA HIS A 176 -7.30 15.61 -14.04
C HIS A 176 -8.03 15.38 -12.72
N PHE A 177 -8.96 14.42 -12.67
CA PHE A 177 -9.66 14.06 -11.44
C PHE A 177 -8.68 13.61 -10.34
N MET A 178 -7.76 12.70 -10.66
CA MET A 178 -6.72 12.28 -9.71
C MET A 178 -5.82 13.42 -9.26
N ALA A 179 -5.41 14.30 -10.19
CA ALA A 179 -4.60 15.46 -9.85
C ALA A 179 -5.32 16.42 -8.89
N ARG A 180 -6.65 16.57 -9.01
CA ARG A 180 -7.47 17.35 -8.08
C ARG A 180 -7.54 16.72 -6.69
N LEU A 181 -7.69 15.40 -6.60
CA LEU A 181 -7.66 14.69 -5.32
C LEU A 181 -6.31 14.85 -4.62
N ILE A 182 -5.21 14.62 -5.35
CA ILE A 182 -3.84 14.79 -4.84
C ILE A 182 -3.63 16.22 -4.34
N PHE A 183 -4.09 17.22 -5.10
CA PHE A 183 -4.03 18.61 -4.66
C PHE A 183 -4.81 18.82 -3.36
N CYS A 184 -6.01 18.25 -3.22
CA CYS A 184 -6.81 18.42 -2.00
C CYS A 184 -6.17 17.78 -0.77
N PHE A 185 -5.64 16.56 -0.90
CA PHE A 185 -4.89 15.90 0.18
C PHE A 185 -3.66 16.71 0.59
N PHE A 186 -2.90 17.22 -0.39
CA PHE A 186 -1.76 18.08 -0.09
C PHE A 186 -2.19 19.41 0.54
N ALA A 187 -3.27 20.02 0.05
CA ALA A 187 -3.72 21.34 0.48
C ALA A 187 -4.27 21.36 1.92
N GLU A 188 -4.91 20.27 2.36
CA GLU A 188 -5.40 20.15 3.73
C GLU A 188 -4.29 19.96 4.77
N ASP A 189 -3.15 19.39 4.36
CA ASP A 189 -1.99 19.15 5.23
C ASP A 189 -0.96 20.31 5.22
N THR A 190 -1.05 21.23 4.26
CA THR A 190 -0.03 22.31 4.07
C THR A 190 -0.53 23.72 4.33
N ASN A 191 -1.66 23.88 5.03
CA ASN A 191 -2.30 25.18 5.33
C ASN A 191 -2.73 25.97 4.09
N ILE A 192 -2.88 25.33 2.92
CA ILE A 192 -3.54 25.94 1.76
C ILE A 192 -5.04 26.06 2.04
N PHE A 193 -5.62 25.05 2.69
CA PHE A 193 -6.96 25.14 3.27
C PHE A 193 -6.91 25.80 4.65
N TYR A 194 -7.96 26.56 4.97
CA TYR A 194 -8.04 27.37 6.19
C TYR A 194 -8.25 26.56 7.48
N SER A 195 -8.44 25.24 7.37
CA SER A 195 -8.57 24.33 8.50
C SER A 195 -7.96 22.97 8.17
N GLU A 196 -7.30 22.37 9.16
CA GLU A 196 -6.70 21.02 9.06
C GLU A 196 -7.78 19.97 8.70
N GLY A 197 -7.47 19.12 7.73
CA GLY A 197 -8.37 18.06 7.27
C GLY A 197 -9.67 18.56 6.63
N LEU A 198 -9.76 19.81 6.16
CA LEU A 198 -11.00 20.40 5.63
C LEU A 198 -11.67 19.51 4.56
N PHE A 199 -10.87 18.97 3.65
CA PHE A 199 -11.37 18.18 2.54
C PHE A 199 -11.89 16.83 3.02
N THR A 200 -11.08 16.11 3.78
CA THR A 200 -11.42 14.81 4.37
C THR A 200 -12.69 14.91 5.23
N HIS A 201 -12.79 15.92 6.11
CA HIS A 201 -13.97 16.13 6.95
C HIS A 201 -15.22 16.47 6.13
N THR A 202 -15.10 17.32 5.10
CA THR A 202 -16.25 17.70 4.27
C THR A 202 -16.79 16.50 3.50
N VAL A 203 -15.92 15.69 2.89
CA VAL A 203 -16.32 14.47 2.18
C VAL A 203 -17.02 13.51 3.14
N ALA A 204 -16.42 13.26 4.31
CA ALA A 204 -17.01 12.36 5.31
C ALA A 204 -18.37 12.82 5.84
N GLN A 205 -18.59 14.14 5.98
CA GLN A 205 -19.83 14.71 6.52
C GLN A 205 -20.95 14.85 5.48
N MET A 206 -20.60 15.17 4.24
CA MET A 206 -21.58 15.50 3.19
C MET A 206 -21.93 14.31 2.30
N SER A 207 -21.07 13.28 2.26
CA SER A 207 -21.39 12.01 1.61
C SER A 207 -22.41 11.21 2.43
N ALA A 208 -23.28 10.49 1.72
CA ALA A 208 -24.22 9.53 2.28
C ALA A 208 -23.45 8.35 2.89
N GLY A 209 -24.05 7.65 3.86
CA GLY A 209 -23.42 6.50 4.50
C GLY A 209 -23.11 5.34 3.54
N ASP A 210 -23.83 5.25 2.42
CA ASP A 210 -23.57 4.30 1.33
C ASP A 210 -22.66 4.86 0.23
N SER A 211 -22.14 6.09 0.41
CA SER A 211 -21.29 6.82 -0.54
C SER A 211 -21.93 7.14 -1.89
N SER A 212 -23.25 6.96 -2.06
CA SER A 212 -23.94 7.11 -3.35
C SER A 212 -23.85 8.50 -3.99
N ASN A 213 -23.63 9.55 -3.21
CA ASN A 213 -23.50 10.94 -3.68
C ASN A 213 -22.08 11.50 -3.54
N THR A 214 -21.07 10.67 -3.25
CA THR A 214 -19.71 11.16 -3.02
C THR A 214 -19.16 11.92 -4.24
N HIS A 215 -19.48 11.48 -5.46
CA HIS A 215 -19.11 12.19 -6.68
C HIS A 215 -19.72 13.60 -6.73
N GLU A 216 -20.97 13.79 -6.33
CA GLU A 216 -21.62 15.11 -6.29
C GLU A 216 -20.97 16.05 -5.26
N VAL A 217 -20.56 15.50 -4.10
CA VAL A 217 -19.86 16.25 -3.06
C VAL A 217 -18.50 16.72 -3.58
N LEU A 218 -17.73 15.81 -4.20
CA LEU A 218 -16.44 16.13 -4.80
C LEU A 218 -16.58 17.16 -5.92
N GLU A 219 -17.58 17.00 -6.78
CA GLU A 219 -17.87 17.96 -7.85
C GLU A 219 -18.15 19.35 -7.27
N GLU A 220 -18.98 19.46 -6.24
CA GLU A 220 -19.33 20.74 -5.63
C GLU A 220 -18.12 21.41 -4.96
N ILE A 221 -17.24 20.64 -4.31
CA ILE A 221 -15.95 21.13 -3.78
C ILE A 221 -15.08 21.69 -4.91
N PHE A 222 -14.95 20.95 -6.02
CA PHE A 222 -14.17 21.38 -7.19
C PHE A 222 -14.78 22.60 -7.88
N ARG A 223 -16.12 22.69 -7.94
CA ARG A 223 -16.86 23.87 -8.43
C ARG A 223 -16.60 25.08 -7.54
N ALA A 224 -16.63 24.93 -6.23
CA ALA A 224 -16.31 26.01 -5.30
C ALA A 224 -14.88 26.52 -5.52
N MET A 225 -13.90 25.63 -5.64
CA MET A 225 -12.50 26.02 -5.86
C MET A 225 -12.23 26.64 -7.22
N SER A 226 -13.02 26.31 -8.25
CA SER A 226 -12.94 26.96 -9.58
C SER A 226 -13.72 28.27 -9.69
N THR A 227 -14.54 28.63 -8.70
CA THR A 227 -15.41 29.82 -8.73
C THR A 227 -14.91 30.90 -7.77
N LEU A 228 -14.75 32.12 -8.28
CA LEU A 228 -14.36 33.28 -7.44
C LEU A 228 -15.38 33.49 -6.32
N LEU A 229 -14.92 33.82 -5.11
CA LEU A 229 -15.80 33.93 -3.93
C LEU A 229 -17.03 34.83 -4.18
N LYS A 230 -16.84 35.97 -4.86
CA LYS A 230 -17.91 36.92 -5.22
C LYS A 230 -18.93 36.40 -6.23
N GLU A 231 -18.61 35.33 -6.97
CA GLU A 231 -19.44 34.71 -8.01
C GLU A 231 -20.14 33.43 -7.50
N ARG A 232 -19.81 32.96 -6.29
CA ARG A 232 -20.35 31.69 -5.77
C ARG A 232 -21.86 31.71 -5.56
N GLU A 233 -22.41 32.84 -5.15
CA GLU A 233 -23.86 33.01 -4.99
C GLU A 233 -24.59 32.87 -6.33
N SER A 234 -24.12 33.56 -7.38
CA SER A 234 -24.73 33.49 -8.71
C SER A 234 -24.53 32.11 -9.36
N ALA A 235 -23.40 31.46 -9.11
CA ALA A 235 -23.11 30.09 -9.54
C ALA A 235 -23.83 29.01 -8.70
N LYS A 236 -24.58 29.42 -7.67
CA LYS A 236 -25.34 28.54 -6.76
C LYS A 236 -24.46 27.49 -6.09
N ILE A 237 -23.25 27.88 -5.68
CA ILE A 237 -22.38 27.01 -4.89
C ILE A 237 -23.02 26.76 -3.53
N ARG A 238 -23.05 25.50 -3.09
CA ARG A 238 -23.60 25.12 -1.79
C ARG A 238 -22.86 25.82 -0.66
N SER A 239 -23.62 26.26 0.35
CA SER A 239 -23.08 27.07 1.45
C SER A 239 -21.92 26.39 2.19
N TRP A 240 -22.00 25.07 2.38
CA TRP A 240 -20.95 24.29 3.04
C TRP A 240 -19.66 24.22 2.23
N ALA A 241 -19.70 24.42 0.90
CA ALA A 241 -18.51 24.43 0.05
C ALA A 241 -17.83 25.82 0.01
N ASN A 242 -18.45 26.86 0.55
CA ASN A 242 -17.89 28.22 0.52
C ASN A 242 -16.62 28.40 1.36
N VAL A 243 -16.34 27.47 2.27
CA VAL A 243 -15.12 27.46 3.09
C VAL A 243 -13.85 27.11 2.29
N PHE A 244 -13.99 26.47 1.13
CA PHE A 244 -12.84 26.17 0.28
C PHE A 244 -12.31 27.45 -0.40
N PRO A 245 -10.98 27.62 -0.53
CA PRO A 245 -10.40 28.77 -1.20
C PRO A 245 -10.69 28.74 -2.71
N TYR A 246 -10.53 29.89 -3.37
CA TYR A 246 -10.47 29.93 -4.83
C TYR A 246 -9.06 29.54 -5.30
N VAL A 247 -8.96 28.60 -6.24
CA VAL A 247 -7.71 28.09 -6.80
C VAL A 247 -7.77 28.26 -8.32
N ASN A 248 -7.17 29.34 -8.83
CA ASN A 248 -7.27 29.79 -10.23
C ASN A 248 -7.02 28.68 -11.27
N GLY A 249 -7.80 28.74 -12.36
CA GLY A 249 -8.31 27.65 -13.19
C GLY A 249 -7.37 26.96 -14.18
N GLY A 250 -6.23 26.46 -13.73
CA GLY A 250 -5.52 25.41 -14.48
C GLY A 250 -6.06 24.01 -14.16
N LEU A 251 -6.11 23.68 -12.87
CA LEU A 251 -6.44 22.33 -12.39
C LEU A 251 -7.95 22.11 -12.21
N PHE A 252 -8.67 23.13 -11.75
CA PHE A 252 -10.11 23.02 -11.43
C PHE A 252 -11.04 23.57 -12.51
N SER A 253 -10.49 24.12 -13.60
CA SER A 253 -11.26 24.60 -14.75
C SER A 253 -10.92 23.82 -16.03
N PRO A 254 -11.85 23.67 -16.98
CA PRO A 254 -13.29 23.97 -16.93
C PRO A 254 -14.07 22.93 -16.10
N HIS A 255 -15.41 23.03 -16.09
CA HIS A 255 -16.34 22.30 -15.21
C HIS A 255 -15.85 20.88 -14.85
N PRO A 256 -15.62 20.60 -13.56
CA PRO A 256 -14.95 19.39 -13.14
C PRO A 256 -15.87 18.17 -13.27
N LEU A 257 -15.50 17.20 -14.12
CA LEU A 257 -16.15 15.89 -14.14
C LEU A 257 -15.58 14.99 -13.04
N THR A 258 -16.46 14.19 -12.43
CA THR A 258 -16.12 13.18 -11.41
C THR A 258 -16.73 11.83 -11.82
N PRO A 259 -15.97 10.72 -11.77
CA PRO A 259 -16.55 9.39 -11.94
C PRO A 259 -17.54 9.12 -10.80
N SER A 260 -18.64 8.42 -11.12
CA SER A 260 -19.73 8.12 -10.18
C SER A 260 -19.34 7.07 -9.15
#